data_AF-A0A9D1C626-F1
#
_entry.id   AF-A0A9D1C626-F1
#
_cell.length_a   1.000
_cell.length_b   1.000
_cell.length_c   1.000
_cell.angle_alpha   90.00
_cell.angle_beta   90.00
_cell.angle_gamma   90.00
#
_symmetry.space_group_name_H-M   'P 1'
#
loop_
_entity.id
_entity.type
_entity.pdbx_description
1 polymer ?
#
loop_
_entity_poly.entity_id
_entity_poly.type
_entity_poly.pdbx_seq_one_letter_code
_entity_poly.pdbx_strand_id
1 'polypeptide(L)'
;MKKSPLSNSKLFVQRSLENKIQSLMAAKHTLSQNLMGIEKESLRVSDDGSISQESHPKAYGSALTNPQITTDFCEALIELVTPPFDSADKVLEDLGNTEHFVHHHLPKSQRFWPASMPCVVRGETYIPIAQYGSSNRGKMKTAYRQGLSNRYGSVMQTIAGIHFNYSFSGDFWQAYQELMTPEETGQCFIDNHYMGLTRNVLRRGWLIPYLFGASASICKSFLKDYHQHKLEEFDENTFYLPYATSLRMGDIGYQNSQEDAVGVKANYNSLCHYTHSLQAAMQTSCTEYESIDLKKDGEYQQLNTNILQIENEYYASIRPKPKLNGIDKPLEALSKNGINYIELRSLDINPLLPLGIDKPQIL
;
A
#
# COMPACT_ATOMS: atom_id res chain seq x y z
N MET A 1 -66.98 5.33 -14.59
CA MET A 1 -66.16 6.55 -14.48
C MET A 1 -65.72 6.75 -13.03
N LYS A 2 -64.41 6.59 -12.77
CA LYS A 2 -63.57 7.30 -11.79
C LYS A 2 -62.29 6.49 -11.61
N LYS A 3 -61.25 6.82 -12.39
CA LYS A 3 -59.87 6.47 -12.09
C LYS A 3 -59.41 7.43 -10.99
N SER A 4 -58.87 6.94 -9.88
CA SER A 4 -58.01 7.74 -9.00
C SER A 4 -56.55 7.53 -9.43
N PRO A 5 -55.69 8.56 -9.36
CA PRO A 5 -54.30 8.47 -9.77
C PRO A 5 -53.44 7.94 -8.62
N LEU A 6 -52.66 6.90 -8.89
CA LEU A 6 -51.50 6.51 -8.10
C LEU A 6 -50.46 7.64 -8.23
N SER A 7 -50.20 8.36 -7.13
CA SER A 7 -49.16 9.38 -7.06
C SER A 7 -47.80 8.77 -6.77
N ASN A 8 -46.86 9.05 -7.66
CA ASN A 8 -45.41 9.16 -7.48
C ASN A 8 -44.70 8.07 -6.67
N SER A 9 -44.47 6.93 -7.31
CA SER A 9 -43.21 6.21 -7.09
C SER A 9 -42.05 7.06 -7.64
N LYS A 10 -41.21 7.60 -6.76
CA LYS A 10 -39.87 8.07 -7.13
C LYS A 10 -39.08 6.84 -7.61
N LEU A 11 -39.19 6.53 -8.90
CA LEU A 11 -38.28 5.62 -9.59
C LEU A 11 -36.86 6.17 -9.40
N PHE A 12 -36.06 5.45 -8.62
CA PHE A 12 -34.61 5.61 -8.64
C PHE A 12 -34.15 5.26 -10.06
N VAL A 13 -34.06 6.28 -10.91
CA VAL A 13 -33.42 6.14 -12.22
C VAL A 13 -31.96 5.82 -11.93
N GLN A 14 -31.57 4.59 -12.26
CA GLN A 14 -30.17 4.17 -12.25
C GLN A 14 -29.45 5.08 -13.24
N ARG A 15 -28.87 6.19 -12.77
CA ARG A 15 -28.13 7.12 -13.61
C ARG A 15 -26.97 6.34 -14.23
N SER A 16 -26.87 6.35 -15.57
CA SER A 16 -25.67 5.84 -16.23
C SER A 16 -24.43 6.54 -15.67
N LEU A 17 -23.27 5.89 -15.74
CA LEU A 17 -22.00 6.48 -15.31
C LEU A 17 -21.78 7.85 -15.97
N GLU A 18 -22.09 7.95 -17.26
CA GLU A 18 -22.05 9.19 -18.04
C GLU A 18 -22.94 10.29 -17.44
N ASN A 19 -24.20 9.97 -17.09
CA ASN A 19 -25.09 10.94 -16.46
C ASN A 19 -24.56 11.41 -15.10
N LYS A 20 -23.93 10.51 -14.33
CA LYS A 20 -23.31 10.87 -13.05
C LYS A 20 -22.11 11.78 -13.26
N ILE A 21 -21.21 11.45 -14.20
CA ILE A 21 -20.05 12.28 -14.56
C ILE A 21 -20.53 13.67 -15.02
N GLN A 22 -21.50 13.73 -15.94
CA GLN A 22 -22.01 14.98 -16.46
C GLN A 22 -22.62 15.85 -15.35
N SER A 23 -23.32 15.24 -14.39
CA SER A 23 -23.88 15.96 -13.25
C SER A 23 -22.78 16.55 -12.34
N LEU A 24 -21.63 15.88 -12.24
CA LEU A 24 -20.49 16.33 -11.43
C LEU A 24 -19.65 17.42 -12.09
N MET A 25 -19.80 17.65 -13.39
CA MET A 25 -19.06 18.70 -14.11
C MET A 25 -19.30 20.08 -13.51
N ALA A 26 -20.49 20.35 -12.96
CA ALA A 26 -20.81 21.59 -12.25
C ALA A 26 -19.95 21.79 -10.99
N ALA A 27 -19.56 20.70 -10.34
CA ALA A 27 -18.71 20.69 -9.15
C ALA A 27 -17.22 20.46 -9.47
N LYS A 28 -16.79 20.43 -10.74
CA LYS A 28 -15.40 20.11 -11.12
C LYS A 28 -14.36 20.98 -10.40
N HIS A 29 -14.67 22.25 -10.15
CA HIS A 29 -13.78 23.19 -9.49
C HIS A 29 -13.41 22.77 -8.05
N THR A 30 -14.25 21.99 -7.36
CA THR A 30 -13.96 21.53 -5.98
C THR A 30 -12.87 20.46 -5.91
N LEU A 31 -12.57 19.81 -7.04
CA LEU A 31 -11.50 18.82 -7.16
C LEU A 31 -10.10 19.45 -7.04
N SER A 32 -9.96 20.75 -7.26
CA SER A 32 -8.64 21.42 -7.17
C SER A 32 -8.10 21.50 -5.74
N GLN A 33 -8.94 21.22 -4.73
CA GLN A 33 -8.57 21.21 -3.32
C GLN A 33 -8.39 19.78 -2.79
N ASN A 34 -8.49 18.77 -3.65
CA ASN A 34 -8.20 17.40 -3.27
C ASN A 34 -6.72 17.24 -2.99
N LEU A 35 -6.37 16.37 -2.04
CA LEU A 35 -5.00 16.18 -1.63
C LEU A 35 -4.45 14.85 -2.13
N MET A 36 -3.18 14.86 -2.48
CA MET A 36 -2.40 13.75 -2.99
C MET A 36 -1.13 13.60 -2.16
N GLY A 37 -0.72 12.37 -1.89
CA GLY A 37 0.56 12.05 -1.26
C GLY A 37 1.15 10.79 -1.86
N ILE A 38 2.47 10.65 -1.79
CA ILE A 38 3.19 9.50 -2.33
C ILE A 38 4.06 8.89 -1.24
N GLU A 39 4.02 7.57 -1.15
CA GLU A 39 5.03 6.75 -0.48
C GLU A 39 5.81 6.00 -1.57
N LYS A 40 7.14 6.14 -1.60
CA LYS A 40 8.02 5.46 -2.56
C LYS A 40 9.06 4.65 -1.81
N GLU A 41 9.05 3.34 -2.01
CA GLU A 41 10.05 2.44 -1.46
C GLU A 41 11.29 2.39 -2.39
N SER A 42 12.47 2.22 -1.83
CA SER A 42 13.71 2.05 -2.61
C SER A 42 14.73 1.22 -1.84
N LEU A 43 15.25 0.17 -2.47
CA LEU A 43 16.17 -0.75 -1.82
C LEU A 43 17.61 -0.24 -1.97
N ARG A 44 18.34 -0.12 -0.85
CA ARG A 44 19.79 0.13 -0.86
C ARG A 44 20.53 -1.15 -1.21
N VAL A 45 21.35 -1.09 -2.25
CA VAL A 45 22.18 -2.19 -2.72
C VAL A 45 23.66 -1.78 -2.73
N SER A 46 24.55 -2.76 -2.56
CA SER A 46 25.99 -2.59 -2.73
C SER A 46 26.39 -2.47 -4.21
N ASP A 47 27.64 -2.15 -4.49
CA ASP A 47 28.17 -2.05 -5.87
C ASP A 47 28.00 -3.34 -6.71
N ASP A 48 27.93 -4.51 -6.08
CA ASP A 48 27.68 -5.80 -6.73
C ASP A 48 26.19 -6.12 -6.93
N GLY A 49 25.30 -5.19 -6.57
CA GLY A 49 23.84 -5.33 -6.67
C GLY A 49 23.20 -6.09 -5.50
N SER A 50 23.99 -6.66 -4.58
CA SER A 50 23.44 -7.34 -3.40
C SER A 50 22.81 -6.35 -2.41
N ILE A 51 21.82 -6.81 -1.65
CA ILE A 51 21.14 -5.99 -0.63
C ILE A 51 22.16 -5.52 0.42
N SER A 52 22.17 -4.21 0.68
CA SER A 52 23.08 -3.62 1.65
C SER A 52 22.83 -4.17 3.05
N GLN A 53 23.91 -4.57 3.74
CA GLN A 53 23.86 -4.99 5.14
C GLN A 53 24.14 -3.83 6.12
N GLU A 54 24.42 -2.64 5.60
CA GLU A 54 24.71 -1.46 6.40
C GLU A 54 23.45 -0.91 7.04
N SER A 55 23.58 -0.35 8.25
CA SER A 55 22.49 0.32 8.96
C SER A 55 21.93 1.52 8.19
N HIS A 56 20.72 1.95 8.56
CA HIS A 56 20.10 3.16 8.07
C HIS A 56 21.07 4.36 8.20
N PRO A 57 21.37 5.09 7.11
CA PRO A 57 22.33 6.18 7.15
C PRO A 57 22.00 7.23 8.21
N LYS A 58 22.99 7.58 9.04
CA LYS A 58 22.81 8.56 10.12
C LYS A 58 22.29 9.92 9.65
N ALA A 59 22.65 10.32 8.42
CA ALA A 59 22.19 11.57 7.82
C ALA A 59 20.67 11.62 7.59
N TYR A 60 20.02 10.45 7.48
CA TYR A 60 18.56 10.36 7.33
C TYR A 60 17.85 10.49 8.69
N GLY A 61 18.59 10.54 9.80
CA GLY A 61 18.04 10.64 11.13
C GLY A 61 17.45 9.32 11.63
N SER A 62 16.34 9.41 12.35
CA SER A 62 15.68 8.25 12.96
C SER A 62 14.52 7.78 12.09
N ALA A 63 14.64 6.58 11.50
CA ALA A 63 13.56 5.96 10.74
C ALA A 63 12.25 5.83 11.55
N LEU A 64 12.32 5.77 12.89
CA LEU A 64 11.12 5.69 13.74
C LEU A 64 10.30 6.99 13.78
N THR A 65 10.92 8.14 13.55
CA THR A 65 10.33 9.46 13.86
C THR A 65 10.50 10.50 12.77
N ASN A 66 11.36 10.28 11.78
CA ASN A 66 11.49 11.17 10.64
C ASN A 66 10.18 11.10 9.81
N PRO A 67 9.55 12.25 9.50
CA PRO A 67 8.26 12.28 8.82
C PRO A 67 8.31 11.97 7.32
N GLN A 68 9.50 12.07 6.69
CA GLN A 68 9.65 11.93 5.24
C GLN A 68 10.55 10.77 4.82
N ILE A 69 11.50 10.35 5.68
CA ILE A 69 12.44 9.27 5.36
C ILE A 69 12.36 8.21 6.45
N THR A 70 11.86 7.03 6.12
CA THR A 70 11.79 5.89 7.03
C THR A 70 12.31 4.63 6.35
N THR A 71 12.04 3.48 6.94
CA THR A 71 12.27 2.17 6.34
C THR A 71 10.98 1.37 6.40
N ASP A 72 10.73 0.57 5.36
CA ASP A 72 9.68 -0.45 5.44
C ASP A 72 10.26 -1.75 6.05
N PHE A 73 10.10 -2.91 5.42
CA PHE A 73 10.37 -4.21 6.06
C PHE A 73 11.82 -4.40 6.54
N CYS A 74 12.79 -4.11 5.67
CA CYS A 74 14.20 -4.31 5.96
C CYS A 74 14.94 -2.97 6.12
N GLU A 75 16.06 -2.97 6.84
CA GLU A 75 16.91 -1.81 7.12
C GLU A 75 17.43 -1.15 5.83
N ALA A 76 17.57 -1.94 4.77
CA ALA A 76 17.98 -1.51 3.45
C ALA A 76 16.83 -0.91 2.61
N LEU A 77 15.58 -1.22 2.91
CA LEU A 77 14.41 -0.76 2.16
C LEU A 77 13.94 0.56 2.75
N ILE A 78 14.43 1.66 2.20
CA ILE A 78 13.98 2.99 2.60
C ILE A 78 12.59 3.26 2.02
N GLU A 79 11.82 4.09 2.71
CA GLU A 79 10.52 4.56 2.26
C GLU A 79 10.51 6.09 2.37
N LEU A 80 10.26 6.75 1.25
CA LEU A 80 10.10 8.20 1.15
C LEU A 80 8.62 8.54 1.21
N VAL A 81 8.23 9.46 2.08
CA VAL A 81 6.83 9.82 2.33
C VAL A 81 6.64 11.31 2.15
N THR A 82 5.83 11.72 1.18
CA THR A 82 5.52 13.14 0.98
C THR A 82 4.42 13.61 1.95
N PRO A 83 4.40 14.88 2.36
CA PRO A 83 3.20 15.52 2.86
C PRO A 83 2.06 15.48 1.83
N PRO A 84 0.80 15.70 2.25
CA PRO A 84 -0.32 15.84 1.32
C PRO A 84 -0.28 17.21 0.60
N PHE A 85 -0.36 17.21 -0.72
CA PHE A 85 -0.40 18.42 -1.55
C PHE A 85 -1.61 18.45 -2.50
N ASP A 86 -2.00 19.65 -2.92
CA ASP A 86 -3.15 19.92 -3.79
C ASP A 86 -2.86 19.74 -5.31
N SER A 87 -1.64 19.37 -5.69
CA SER A 87 -1.23 19.26 -7.08
C SER A 87 -0.09 18.27 -7.29
N ALA A 88 -0.14 17.55 -8.41
CA ALA A 88 0.87 16.57 -8.79
C ALA A 88 2.30 17.18 -8.86
N ASP A 89 2.42 18.43 -9.33
CA ASP A 89 3.71 19.12 -9.43
C ASP A 89 4.35 19.30 -8.05
N LYS A 90 3.58 19.73 -7.04
CA LYS A 90 4.10 19.91 -5.67
C LYS A 90 4.51 18.58 -5.02
N VAL A 91 3.72 17.52 -5.23
CA VAL A 91 4.07 16.18 -4.72
C VAL A 91 5.39 15.69 -5.34
N LEU A 92 5.54 15.83 -6.66
CA LEU A 92 6.76 15.38 -7.37
C LEU A 92 7.97 16.24 -7.01
N GLU A 93 7.79 17.55 -6.80
CA GLU A 93 8.86 18.44 -6.33
C GLU A 93 9.35 18.05 -4.93
N ASP A 94 8.45 17.81 -3.98
CA ASP A 94 8.80 17.37 -2.63
C ASP A 94 9.48 15.98 -2.61
N LEU A 95 8.94 15.03 -3.39
CA LEU A 95 9.55 13.72 -3.56
C LEU A 95 10.95 13.83 -4.16
N GLY A 96 11.13 14.65 -5.21
CA GLY A 96 12.41 14.87 -5.86
C GLY A 96 13.44 15.55 -4.95
N ASN A 97 13.02 16.49 -4.11
CA ASN A 97 13.89 17.13 -3.11
C ASN A 97 14.35 16.12 -2.06
N THR A 98 13.43 15.28 -1.56
CA THR A 98 13.75 14.21 -0.59
C THR A 98 14.66 13.17 -1.22
N GLU A 99 14.39 12.76 -2.45
CA GLU A 99 15.20 11.81 -3.20
C GLU A 99 16.63 12.34 -3.43
N HIS A 100 16.76 13.61 -3.84
CA HIS A 100 18.07 14.26 -3.97
C HIS A 100 18.85 14.23 -2.65
N PHE A 101 18.19 14.52 -1.53
CA PHE A 101 18.81 14.49 -0.21
C PHE A 101 19.32 13.10 0.16
N VAL A 102 18.52 12.05 -0.03
CA VAL A 102 18.96 10.68 0.31
C VAL A 102 20.07 10.21 -0.62
N HIS A 103 20.01 10.51 -1.92
CA HIS A 103 21.10 10.19 -2.85
C HIS A 103 22.40 10.91 -2.50
N HIS A 104 22.34 12.19 -2.09
CA HIS A 104 23.52 12.96 -1.71
C HIS A 104 24.25 12.37 -0.50
N HIS A 105 23.51 11.81 0.46
CA HIS A 105 24.05 11.26 1.71
C HIS A 105 24.20 9.73 1.69
N LEU A 106 23.90 9.08 0.56
CA LEU A 106 24.11 7.65 0.41
C LEU A 106 25.63 7.35 0.37
N PRO A 107 26.11 6.32 1.10
CA PRO A 107 27.51 5.91 1.00
C PRO A 107 27.91 5.60 -0.45
N LYS A 108 29.12 6.01 -0.85
CA LYS A 108 29.61 5.87 -2.25
C LYS A 108 29.65 4.43 -2.76
N SER A 109 29.70 3.43 -1.87
CA SER A 109 29.69 2.01 -2.19
C SER A 109 28.27 1.42 -2.31
N GLN A 110 27.24 2.27 -2.21
CA GLN A 110 25.84 1.88 -2.30
C GLN A 110 25.13 2.62 -3.42
N ARG A 111 24.03 2.04 -3.88
CA ARG A 111 23.10 2.60 -4.86
C ARG A 111 21.68 2.29 -4.45
N PHE A 112 20.72 2.99 -5.02
CA PHE A 112 19.31 2.59 -4.93
C PHE A 112 18.95 1.69 -6.11
N TRP A 113 18.23 0.61 -5.82
CA TRP A 113 17.65 -0.27 -6.82
C TRP A 113 16.47 0.45 -7.50
N PRO A 114 16.44 0.54 -8.84
CA PRO A 114 15.52 1.43 -9.55
C PRO A 114 14.15 0.80 -9.88
N ALA A 115 13.94 -0.48 -9.58
CA ALA A 115 12.75 -1.23 -10.00
C ALA A 115 12.02 -1.88 -8.81
N SER A 116 10.77 -2.29 -9.02
CA SER A 116 9.99 -2.96 -7.98
C SER A 116 10.55 -4.32 -7.55
N MET A 117 10.96 -5.16 -8.51
CA MET A 117 11.46 -6.50 -8.22
C MET A 117 12.98 -6.45 -7.97
N PRO A 118 13.48 -6.92 -6.81
CA PRO A 118 14.90 -6.90 -6.51
C PRO A 118 15.67 -8.00 -7.25
N CYS A 119 17.01 -7.89 -7.25
CA CYS A 119 17.92 -8.89 -7.81
C CYS A 119 19.09 -9.14 -6.86
N VAL A 120 19.89 -10.17 -7.16
CA VAL A 120 21.07 -10.58 -6.37
C VAL A 120 20.70 -10.88 -4.91
N VAL A 121 19.56 -11.55 -4.72
CA VAL A 121 19.09 -11.98 -3.40
C VAL A 121 19.76 -13.30 -3.03
N ARG A 122 20.55 -13.32 -1.96
CA ARG A 122 21.33 -14.50 -1.52
C ARG A 122 20.61 -15.30 -0.43
N GLY A 123 19.32 -15.56 -0.61
CA GLY A 123 18.45 -16.24 0.36
C GLY A 123 17.99 -15.33 1.51
N GLU A 124 17.11 -15.85 2.37
CA GLU A 124 16.40 -15.08 3.41
C GLU A 124 17.31 -14.51 4.50
N THR A 125 18.39 -15.23 4.85
CA THR A 125 19.30 -14.90 5.97
C THR A 125 20.15 -13.66 5.71
N TYR A 126 20.05 -13.06 4.53
CA TYR A 126 20.84 -11.90 4.11
C TYR A 126 19.99 -10.62 3.95
N ILE A 127 18.80 -10.59 4.55
CA ILE A 127 17.89 -9.43 4.51
C ILE A 127 17.79 -8.83 5.92
N PRO A 128 18.42 -7.67 6.20
CA PRO A 128 18.49 -7.13 7.56
C PRO A 128 17.15 -6.54 7.97
N ILE A 129 16.47 -7.08 8.99
CA ILE A 129 15.20 -6.53 9.50
C ILE A 129 15.38 -5.08 9.96
N ALA A 130 14.42 -4.20 9.63
CA ALA A 130 14.50 -2.79 9.99
C ALA A 130 14.56 -2.57 11.51
N GLN A 131 15.47 -1.67 11.92
CA GLN A 131 15.78 -1.38 13.30
C GLN A 131 15.26 0.01 13.71
N TYR A 132 14.47 0.05 14.78
CA TYR A 132 13.85 1.30 15.27
C TYR A 132 14.29 1.67 16.70
N GLY A 133 15.43 1.15 17.16
CA GLY A 133 16.00 1.41 18.48
C GLY A 133 15.28 0.70 19.63
N SER A 134 15.57 1.12 20.86
CA SER A 134 15.24 0.38 22.08
C SER A 134 13.91 0.76 22.76
N SER A 135 13.20 1.78 22.25
CA SER A 135 11.89 2.17 22.77
C SER A 135 10.86 1.05 22.54
N ASN A 136 9.81 0.97 23.37
CA ASN A 136 8.75 -0.05 23.19
C ASN A 136 8.13 0.01 21.78
N ARG A 137 7.92 1.22 21.25
CA ARG A 137 7.39 1.42 19.90
C ARG A 137 8.36 0.93 18.82
N GLY A 138 9.66 1.19 19.01
CA GLY A 138 10.70 0.70 18.11
C GLY A 138 10.81 -0.83 18.12
N LYS A 139 10.91 -1.42 19.31
CA LYS A 139 10.92 -2.88 19.51
C LYS A 139 9.70 -3.56 18.91
N MET A 140 8.50 -3.00 19.10
CA MET A 140 7.28 -3.53 18.50
C MET A 140 7.35 -3.54 16.96
N LYS A 141 7.80 -2.44 16.33
CA LYS A 141 7.93 -2.36 14.86
C LYS A 141 8.96 -3.36 14.30
N THR A 142 10.08 -3.54 14.99
CA THR A 142 11.09 -4.55 14.61
C THR A 142 10.56 -5.98 14.82
N ALA A 143 9.92 -6.27 15.96
CA ALA A 143 9.33 -7.58 16.24
C ALA A 143 8.19 -7.95 15.26
N TYR A 144 7.40 -6.96 14.83
CA TYR A 144 6.39 -7.14 13.78
C TYR A 144 7.02 -7.65 12.47
N ARG A 145 8.10 -7.01 12.02
CA ARG A 145 8.83 -7.40 10.80
C ARG A 145 9.54 -8.75 10.96
N GLN A 146 10.05 -9.06 12.16
CA GLN A 146 10.53 -10.40 12.46
C GLN A 146 9.42 -11.44 12.30
N GLY A 147 8.20 -11.12 12.74
CA GLY A 147 7.02 -11.96 12.50
C GLY A 147 6.71 -12.12 11.02
N LEU A 148 6.74 -11.04 10.23
CA LEU A 148 6.54 -11.13 8.77
C LEU A 148 7.58 -12.03 8.09
N SER A 149 8.85 -11.90 8.50
CA SER A 149 9.95 -12.74 8.02
C SER A 149 9.69 -14.22 8.32
N ASN A 150 9.31 -14.56 9.55
CA ASN A 150 9.06 -15.93 9.96
C ASN A 150 7.79 -16.54 9.34
N ARG A 151 6.77 -15.71 9.03
CA ARG A 151 5.49 -16.16 8.49
C ARG A 151 5.50 -16.29 6.96
N TYR A 152 6.18 -15.38 6.26
CA TYR A 152 6.07 -15.22 4.81
C TYR A 152 7.40 -15.30 4.07
N GLY A 153 8.52 -15.40 4.79
CA GLY A 153 9.86 -15.29 4.23
C GLY A 153 10.27 -13.83 3.98
N SER A 154 11.56 -13.56 4.07
CA SER A 154 12.09 -12.19 3.93
C SER A 154 12.17 -11.71 2.48
N VAL A 155 12.30 -12.63 1.50
CA VAL A 155 12.56 -12.27 0.10
C VAL A 155 11.40 -11.47 -0.51
N MET A 156 10.17 -11.93 -0.34
CA MET A 156 8.97 -11.24 -0.85
C MET A 156 8.83 -9.81 -0.30
N GLN A 157 9.24 -9.61 0.95
CA GLN A 157 9.14 -8.34 1.65
C GLN A 157 10.18 -7.30 1.18
N THR A 158 11.08 -7.67 0.26
CA THR A 158 12.03 -6.73 -0.37
C THR A 158 11.54 -6.18 -1.71
N ILE A 159 10.36 -6.61 -2.18
CA ILE A 159 9.68 -6.01 -3.31
C ILE A 159 9.29 -4.58 -2.93
N ALA A 160 9.70 -3.62 -3.74
CA ALA A 160 9.41 -2.21 -3.54
C ALA A 160 8.23 -1.76 -4.42
N GLY A 161 7.47 -0.78 -3.94
CA GLY A 161 6.36 -0.20 -4.69
C GLY A 161 6.18 1.30 -4.46
N ILE A 162 5.10 1.81 -5.05
CA ILE A 162 4.61 3.16 -4.80
C ILE A 162 3.19 3.06 -4.23
N HIS A 163 2.94 3.76 -3.13
CA HIS A 163 1.60 3.99 -2.64
C HIS A 163 1.15 5.41 -3.00
N PHE A 164 -0.02 5.51 -3.63
CA PHE A 164 -0.65 6.77 -3.96
C PHE A 164 -1.81 7.03 -3.01
N ASN A 165 -1.67 8.09 -2.21
CA ASN A 165 -2.63 8.52 -1.22
C ASN A 165 -3.49 9.64 -1.80
N TYR A 166 -4.82 9.52 -1.70
CA TYR A 166 -5.75 10.50 -2.26
C TYR A 166 -6.92 10.80 -1.31
N SER A 167 -7.24 12.09 -1.13
CA SER A 167 -8.43 12.53 -0.40
C SER A 167 -9.22 13.59 -1.17
N PHE A 168 -10.54 13.47 -1.10
CA PHE A 168 -11.43 14.50 -1.61
C PHE A 168 -11.56 15.63 -0.58
N SER A 169 -11.64 16.88 -1.07
CA SER A 169 -11.83 18.07 -0.25
C SER A 169 -13.20 18.09 0.43
N GLY A 170 -13.33 18.87 1.51
CA GLY A 170 -14.62 19.13 2.15
C GLY A 170 -15.63 19.74 1.17
N ASP A 171 -15.16 20.68 0.34
CA ASP A 171 -15.97 21.33 -0.71
C ASP A 171 -16.49 20.32 -1.73
N PHE A 172 -15.66 19.35 -2.13
CA PHE A 172 -16.11 18.26 -3.00
C PHE A 172 -17.19 17.44 -2.33
N TRP A 173 -16.98 17.01 -1.08
CA TRP A 173 -17.97 16.21 -0.37
C TRP A 173 -19.30 16.93 -0.21
N GLN A 174 -19.28 18.23 0.11
CA GLN A 174 -20.48 19.05 0.19
C GLN A 174 -21.22 19.10 -1.15
N ALA A 175 -20.54 19.49 -2.22
CA ALA A 175 -21.16 19.59 -3.55
C ALA A 175 -21.66 18.22 -4.07
N TYR A 176 -20.91 17.17 -3.79
CA TYR A 176 -21.26 15.80 -4.16
C TYR A 176 -22.50 15.31 -3.39
N GLN A 177 -22.61 15.62 -2.11
CA GLN A 177 -23.76 15.30 -1.27
C GLN A 177 -25.03 16.02 -1.73
N GLU A 178 -24.96 17.33 -1.96
CA GLU A 178 -26.07 18.16 -2.46
C GLU A 178 -26.62 17.64 -3.80
N LEU A 179 -25.78 17.02 -4.63
CA LEU A 179 -26.20 16.48 -5.92
C LEU A 179 -26.81 15.08 -5.84
N MET A 180 -26.30 14.23 -4.95
CA MET A 180 -26.59 12.80 -4.94
C MET A 180 -27.66 12.43 -3.92
N THR A 181 -27.52 12.91 -2.69
CA THR A 181 -28.39 12.58 -1.55
C THR A 181 -28.45 13.77 -0.58
N PRO A 182 -29.22 14.83 -0.89
CA PRO A 182 -29.29 16.03 -0.05
C PRO A 182 -29.69 15.78 1.41
N GLU A 183 -30.42 14.68 1.64
CA GLU A 183 -30.96 14.29 2.95
C GLU A 183 -29.95 13.51 3.82
N GLU A 184 -28.87 12.96 3.23
CA GLU A 184 -27.81 12.28 3.98
C GLU A 184 -26.71 13.29 4.33
N THR A 185 -26.26 13.34 5.59
CA THR A 185 -25.21 14.27 6.02
C THR A 185 -24.13 13.58 6.85
N GLY A 186 -22.92 14.12 6.81
CA GLY A 186 -21.84 13.78 7.75
C GLY A 186 -21.00 12.58 7.35
N GLN A 187 -20.23 12.05 8.32
CA GLN A 187 -19.20 11.04 8.07
C GLN A 187 -19.74 9.74 7.44
N CYS A 188 -20.98 9.34 7.74
CA CYS A 188 -21.61 8.15 7.16
C CYS A 188 -21.73 8.24 5.63
N PHE A 189 -22.08 9.41 5.09
CA PHE A 189 -22.15 9.63 3.65
C PHE A 189 -20.77 9.49 2.99
N ILE A 190 -19.75 10.08 3.60
CA ILE A 190 -18.35 10.02 3.14
C ILE A 190 -17.84 8.57 3.17
N ASP A 191 -18.05 7.86 4.28
CA ASP A 191 -17.62 6.46 4.44
C ASP A 191 -18.29 5.54 3.41
N ASN A 192 -19.60 5.68 3.21
CA ASN A 192 -20.34 4.88 2.22
C ASN A 192 -19.79 5.09 0.81
N HIS A 193 -19.39 6.32 0.47
CA HIS A 193 -18.87 6.66 -0.84
C HIS A 193 -17.42 6.27 -1.04
N TYR A 194 -16.56 6.42 -0.03
CA TYR A 194 -15.21 5.87 -0.07
C TYR A 194 -15.25 4.34 -0.15
N MET A 195 -16.12 3.64 0.58
CA MET A 195 -16.26 2.19 0.43
C MET A 195 -16.78 1.81 -0.97
N GLY A 196 -17.67 2.62 -1.54
CA GLY A 196 -18.08 2.50 -2.95
C GLY A 196 -16.90 2.64 -3.93
N LEU A 197 -16.02 3.61 -3.70
CA LEU A 197 -14.78 3.81 -4.44
C LEU A 197 -13.86 2.60 -4.29
N THR A 198 -13.60 2.14 -3.07
CA THR A 198 -12.77 0.96 -2.79
C THR A 198 -13.29 -0.26 -3.54
N ARG A 199 -14.61 -0.52 -3.52
CA ARG A 199 -15.21 -1.61 -4.32
C ARG A 199 -15.05 -1.42 -5.82
N ASN A 200 -15.04 -0.18 -6.33
CA ASN A 200 -14.78 0.08 -7.76
C ASN A 200 -13.31 -0.20 -8.11
N VAL A 201 -12.37 0.17 -7.24
CA VAL A 201 -10.94 -0.16 -7.41
C VAL A 201 -10.73 -1.67 -7.35
N LEU A 202 -11.39 -2.42 -6.46
CA LEU A 202 -11.31 -3.89 -6.47
C LEU A 202 -11.83 -4.51 -7.77
N ARG A 203 -12.84 -3.91 -8.42
CA ARG A 203 -13.43 -4.42 -9.68
C ARG A 203 -12.66 -4.02 -10.94
N ARG A 204 -12.02 -2.84 -10.94
CA ARG A 204 -11.44 -2.21 -12.14
C ARG A 204 -9.98 -1.80 -11.99
N GLY A 205 -9.41 -2.01 -10.81
CA GLY A 205 -8.04 -1.63 -10.44
C GLY A 205 -6.97 -2.40 -11.19
N TRP A 206 -7.32 -3.51 -11.86
CA TRP A 206 -6.44 -4.20 -12.82
C TRP A 206 -5.94 -3.28 -13.94
N LEU A 207 -6.64 -2.17 -14.21
CA LEU A 207 -6.20 -1.18 -15.19
C LEU A 207 -4.88 -0.52 -14.78
N ILE A 208 -4.62 -0.39 -13.47
CA ILE A 208 -3.39 0.23 -12.95
C ILE A 208 -2.15 -0.60 -13.31
N PRO A 209 -2.02 -1.89 -12.94
CA PRO A 209 -0.89 -2.70 -13.39
C PRO A 209 -0.92 -2.96 -14.90
N TYR A 210 -2.06 -2.86 -15.60
CA TYR A 210 -2.07 -2.96 -17.06
C TYR A 210 -1.39 -1.76 -17.74
N LEU A 211 -1.68 -0.54 -17.29
CA LEU A 211 -1.11 0.70 -17.86
C LEU A 211 0.28 1.02 -17.32
N PHE A 212 0.51 0.74 -16.04
CA PHE A 212 1.66 1.24 -15.27
C PHE A 212 2.46 0.13 -14.59
N GLY A 213 2.17 -1.14 -14.90
CA GLY A 213 3.02 -2.25 -14.49
C GLY A 213 4.41 -2.12 -15.11
N ALA A 214 5.44 -2.23 -14.29
CA ALA A 214 6.83 -2.05 -14.68
C ALA A 214 7.72 -3.19 -14.17
N SER A 215 7.13 -4.38 -14.01
CA SER A 215 7.81 -5.55 -13.43
C SER A 215 7.49 -6.85 -14.18
N ALA A 216 7.57 -6.84 -15.52
CA ALA A 216 7.32 -8.02 -16.35
C ALA A 216 8.42 -9.11 -16.28
N SER A 217 9.56 -8.77 -15.69
CA SER A 217 10.73 -9.65 -15.52
C SER A 217 11.18 -9.70 -14.06
N ILE A 218 11.86 -10.78 -13.70
CA ILE A 218 12.37 -11.03 -12.37
C ILE A 218 13.73 -11.72 -12.43
N CYS A 219 14.59 -11.39 -11.49
CA CYS A 219 15.91 -11.99 -11.37
C CYS A 219 15.79 -13.43 -10.81
N LYS A 220 16.48 -14.40 -11.41
CA LYS A 220 16.43 -15.82 -11.00
C LYS A 220 16.77 -16.03 -9.52
N SER A 221 17.62 -15.17 -8.95
CA SER A 221 17.96 -15.21 -7.52
C SER A 221 16.75 -15.02 -6.60
N PHE A 222 15.70 -14.35 -7.06
CA PHE A 222 14.48 -14.13 -6.28
C PHE A 222 13.66 -15.42 -6.13
N LEU A 223 13.75 -16.33 -7.10
CA LEU A 223 12.99 -17.58 -7.14
C LEU A 223 13.76 -18.77 -6.60
N LYS A 224 14.88 -18.56 -5.91
CA LYS A 224 15.76 -19.65 -5.48
C LYS A 224 15.03 -20.73 -4.66
N ASP A 225 14.02 -20.32 -3.88
CA ASP A 225 13.16 -21.20 -3.08
C ASP A 225 11.79 -21.46 -3.74
N TYR A 226 11.54 -20.89 -4.92
CA TYR A 226 10.27 -20.97 -5.67
C TYR A 226 10.44 -21.85 -6.92
N HIS A 227 10.30 -23.16 -6.74
CA HIS A 227 10.59 -24.12 -7.82
C HIS A 227 9.45 -24.32 -8.82
N GLN A 228 8.22 -23.91 -8.49
CA GLN A 228 7.06 -24.03 -9.38
C GLN A 228 6.64 -22.64 -9.88
N HIS A 229 6.93 -22.36 -11.15
CA HIS A 229 6.46 -21.16 -11.82
C HIS A 229 6.27 -21.41 -13.32
N LYS A 230 5.50 -20.54 -13.97
CA LYS A 230 5.25 -20.57 -15.41
C LYS A 230 6.13 -19.58 -16.20
N LEU A 231 7.07 -18.91 -15.53
CA LEU A 231 7.95 -17.95 -16.18
C LEU A 231 8.85 -18.61 -17.23
N GLU A 232 9.13 -17.88 -18.29
CA GLU A 232 10.07 -18.24 -19.34
C GLU A 232 11.46 -17.67 -19.02
N GLU A 233 12.50 -18.38 -19.46
CA GLU A 233 13.88 -17.91 -19.36
C GLU A 233 14.15 -16.86 -20.43
N PHE A 234 14.61 -15.68 -20.01
CA PHE A 234 15.08 -14.64 -20.92
C PHE A 234 16.58 -14.78 -21.19
N ASP A 235 17.38 -14.87 -20.12
CA ASP A 235 18.82 -15.03 -20.16
C ASP A 235 19.33 -15.82 -18.94
N GLU A 236 20.65 -15.85 -18.74
CA GLU A 236 21.31 -16.58 -17.65
C GLU A 236 20.80 -16.18 -16.25
N ASN A 237 20.33 -14.94 -16.06
CA ASN A 237 19.95 -14.38 -14.75
C ASN A 237 18.50 -13.90 -14.65
N THR A 238 17.73 -13.95 -15.74
CA THR A 238 16.40 -13.32 -15.80
C THR A 238 15.33 -14.30 -16.27
N PHE A 239 14.22 -14.32 -15.53
CA PHE A 239 12.94 -14.88 -15.96
C PHE A 239 11.97 -13.76 -16.33
N TYR A 240 10.99 -14.06 -17.18
CA TYR A 240 9.94 -13.13 -17.56
C TYR A 240 8.67 -13.87 -18.01
N LEU A 241 7.60 -13.10 -18.25
CA LEU A 241 6.43 -13.58 -19.00
C LEU A 241 6.17 -12.61 -20.15
N PRO A 242 6.02 -13.08 -21.40
CA PRO A 242 5.88 -12.21 -22.58
C PRO A 242 4.74 -11.20 -22.52
N TYR A 243 3.68 -11.50 -21.75
CA TYR A 243 2.48 -10.66 -21.60
C TYR A 243 2.26 -10.18 -20.17
N ALA A 244 3.18 -10.43 -19.25
CA ALA A 244 3.06 -9.87 -17.91
C ALA A 244 3.28 -8.36 -17.94
N THR A 245 2.52 -7.64 -17.12
CA THR A 245 2.73 -6.20 -16.91
C THR A 245 3.36 -5.94 -15.54
N SER A 246 2.84 -6.58 -14.50
CA SER A 246 3.36 -6.49 -13.12
C SER A 246 3.42 -7.86 -12.45
N LEU A 247 4.61 -8.46 -12.38
CA LEU A 247 4.82 -9.67 -11.58
C LEU A 247 4.73 -9.37 -10.08
N ARG A 248 5.04 -8.13 -9.66
CA ARG A 248 4.85 -7.66 -8.28
C ARG A 248 3.40 -7.84 -7.80
N MET A 249 2.43 -7.63 -8.69
CA MET A 249 1.00 -7.76 -8.37
C MET A 249 0.44 -9.16 -8.67
N GLY A 250 1.25 -10.11 -9.15
CA GLY A 250 0.84 -11.49 -9.43
C GLY A 250 1.27 -12.49 -8.35
N ASP A 251 1.07 -13.79 -8.61
CA ASP A 251 1.29 -14.90 -7.65
C ASP A 251 2.72 -14.98 -7.09
N ILE A 252 3.71 -14.49 -7.85
CA ILE A 252 5.14 -14.51 -7.50
C ILE A 252 5.51 -13.28 -6.65
N GLY A 253 4.73 -12.22 -6.77
CA GLY A 253 4.99 -10.96 -6.13
C GLY A 253 4.41 -10.91 -4.73
N TYR A 254 4.00 -9.70 -4.34
CA TYR A 254 3.45 -9.44 -3.03
C TYR A 254 1.97 -9.84 -3.02
N GLN A 255 1.66 -11.13 -3.14
CA GLN A 255 0.32 -11.64 -2.86
C GLN A 255 0.41 -12.61 -1.70
N ASN A 256 -0.50 -12.47 -0.74
CA ASN A 256 -0.76 -13.54 0.22
C ASN A 256 -1.37 -14.70 -0.58
N SER A 257 -0.54 -15.58 -1.11
CA SER A 257 -0.94 -16.93 -1.51
C SER A 257 -1.65 -17.67 -0.35
N GLN A 258 -1.53 -17.14 0.86
CA GLN A 258 -2.28 -17.51 2.04
C GLN A 258 -3.75 -17.05 2.05
N GLU A 259 -4.24 -16.08 1.26
CA GLU A 259 -5.66 -15.64 1.29
C GLU A 259 -6.68 -16.76 1.07
N ASP A 260 -6.29 -17.83 0.39
CA ASP A 260 -7.13 -19.00 0.15
C ASP A 260 -6.92 -20.15 1.16
N ALA A 261 -5.84 -20.13 1.96
CA ALA A 261 -5.53 -21.16 2.97
C ALA A 261 -5.70 -20.68 4.42
N VAL A 262 -5.18 -19.50 4.76
CA VAL A 262 -5.09 -18.94 6.14
C VAL A 262 -5.47 -17.45 6.21
N GLY A 263 -5.62 -16.77 5.08
CA GLY A 263 -5.70 -15.32 5.00
C GLY A 263 -7.10 -14.74 5.12
N VAL A 264 -7.17 -13.43 5.02
CA VAL A 264 -8.35 -12.64 5.41
C VAL A 264 -9.02 -12.09 4.17
N LYS A 265 -10.29 -12.47 3.94
CA LYS A 265 -11.13 -11.82 2.94
C LYS A 265 -11.96 -10.72 3.59
N ALA A 266 -11.43 -9.50 3.59
CA ALA A 266 -12.11 -8.36 4.18
C ALA A 266 -13.44 -8.05 3.46
N ASN A 267 -14.47 -7.70 4.22
CA ASN A 267 -15.78 -7.35 3.66
C ASN A 267 -15.85 -5.84 3.35
N TYR A 268 -15.81 -5.48 2.07
CA TYR A 268 -15.81 -4.09 1.60
C TYR A 268 -17.21 -3.48 1.40
N ASN A 269 -18.28 -4.10 1.91
CA ASN A 269 -19.65 -3.59 1.72
C ASN A 269 -19.92 -2.30 2.51
N SER A 270 -19.38 -2.17 3.71
CA SER A 270 -19.39 -0.94 4.50
C SER A 270 -18.15 -0.86 5.40
N LEU A 271 -17.89 0.33 5.96
CA LEU A 271 -16.74 0.52 6.85
C LEU A 271 -16.81 -0.40 8.07
N CYS A 272 -17.99 -0.56 8.68
CA CYS A 272 -18.20 -1.45 9.82
C CYS A 272 -17.89 -2.92 9.49
N HIS A 273 -18.32 -3.41 8.33
CA HIS A 273 -17.99 -4.78 7.92
C HIS A 273 -16.48 -4.93 7.67
N TYR A 274 -15.85 -3.94 7.06
CA TYR A 274 -14.42 -3.95 6.79
C TYR A 274 -13.61 -3.98 8.10
N THR A 275 -13.91 -3.08 9.04
CA THR A 275 -13.19 -3.03 10.32
C THR A 275 -13.43 -4.29 11.15
N HIS A 276 -14.64 -4.84 11.14
CA HIS A 276 -14.96 -6.10 11.78
C HIS A 276 -14.15 -7.27 11.20
N SER A 277 -14.02 -7.37 9.87
CA SER A 277 -13.23 -8.44 9.24
C SER A 277 -11.76 -8.41 9.70
N LEU A 278 -11.14 -7.24 9.72
CA LEU A 278 -9.74 -7.11 10.15
C LEU A 278 -9.58 -7.36 11.65
N GLN A 279 -10.51 -6.87 12.46
CA GLN A 279 -10.49 -7.10 13.91
C GLN A 279 -10.63 -8.60 14.23
N ALA A 280 -11.53 -9.30 13.55
CA ALA A 280 -11.71 -10.74 13.73
C ALA A 280 -10.42 -11.51 13.38
N ALA A 281 -9.75 -11.15 12.29
CA ALA A 281 -8.49 -11.77 11.90
C ALA A 281 -7.34 -11.49 12.90
N MET A 282 -7.30 -10.28 13.48
CA MET A 282 -6.36 -9.93 14.55
C MET A 282 -6.66 -10.63 15.88
N GLN A 283 -7.80 -11.32 16.01
CA GLN A 283 -8.24 -12.03 17.22
C GLN A 283 -8.37 -13.55 17.04
N THR A 284 -8.17 -14.05 15.82
CA THR A 284 -8.29 -15.48 15.50
C THR A 284 -6.92 -16.11 15.47
N SER A 285 -6.66 -17.10 16.34
CA SER A 285 -5.39 -17.83 16.35
C SER A 285 -5.20 -18.63 15.06
N CYS A 286 -3.95 -18.78 14.63
CA CYS A 286 -3.57 -19.52 13.44
C CYS A 286 -2.61 -20.65 13.83
N THR A 287 -3.00 -21.90 13.57
CA THR A 287 -2.21 -23.09 13.92
C THR A 287 -0.82 -23.10 13.29
N GLU A 288 -0.68 -22.58 12.06
CA GLU A 288 0.63 -22.45 11.41
C GLU A 288 1.55 -21.49 12.18
N TYR A 289 1.02 -20.36 12.65
CA TYR A 289 1.81 -19.37 13.37
C TYR A 289 2.00 -19.72 14.84
N GLU A 290 1.14 -20.55 15.43
CA GLU A 290 1.35 -21.14 16.76
C GLU A 290 2.57 -22.08 16.80
N SER A 291 2.95 -22.67 15.66
CA SER A 291 4.14 -23.51 15.56
C SER A 291 5.46 -22.72 15.60
N ILE A 292 5.38 -21.39 15.41
CA ILE A 292 6.51 -20.47 15.51
C ILE A 292 6.55 -19.97 16.97
N ASP A 293 7.69 -20.14 17.63
CA ASP A 293 7.88 -19.63 19.00
C ASP A 293 7.55 -18.14 19.08
N LEU A 294 6.78 -17.69 20.09
CA LEU A 294 6.52 -16.27 20.29
C LEU A 294 7.79 -15.50 20.66
N LYS A 295 8.67 -16.15 21.43
CA LYS A 295 9.98 -15.63 21.84
C LYS A 295 11.03 -16.72 21.73
N LYS A 296 12.21 -16.34 21.25
CA LYS A 296 13.42 -17.17 21.23
C LYS A 296 14.56 -16.38 21.83
N ASP A 297 15.25 -16.97 22.81
CA ASP A 297 16.36 -16.34 23.53
C ASP A 297 16.04 -14.95 24.12
N GLY A 298 14.78 -14.75 24.53
CA GLY A 298 14.28 -13.48 25.09
C GLY A 298 13.77 -12.46 24.06
N GLU A 299 14.02 -12.68 22.77
CA GLU A 299 13.62 -11.80 21.67
C GLU A 299 12.30 -12.25 21.02
N TYR A 300 11.42 -11.29 20.73
CA TYR A 300 10.14 -11.56 20.07
C TYR A 300 10.36 -11.98 18.61
N GLN A 301 9.78 -13.11 18.25
CA GLN A 301 9.81 -13.63 16.87
C GLN A 301 8.56 -13.27 16.09
N GLN A 302 7.49 -12.87 16.79
CA GLN A 302 6.24 -12.34 16.26
C GLN A 302 5.49 -11.60 17.39
N LEU A 303 4.50 -10.78 17.07
CA LEU A 303 3.72 -10.05 18.09
C LEU A 303 2.66 -10.92 18.78
N ASN A 304 2.07 -11.85 18.03
CA ASN A 304 1.08 -12.82 18.47
C ASN A 304 1.06 -13.99 17.46
N THR A 305 0.17 -14.96 17.67
CA THR A 305 -0.01 -16.14 16.80
C THR A 305 -1.32 -16.07 15.99
N ASN A 306 -1.92 -14.88 15.86
CA ASN A 306 -3.18 -14.69 15.15
C ASN A 306 -2.95 -14.59 13.64
N ILE A 307 -4.03 -14.76 12.86
CA ILE A 307 -4.01 -14.63 11.39
C ILE A 307 -3.31 -13.35 10.96
N LEU A 308 -3.61 -12.22 11.62
CA LEU A 308 -2.86 -10.97 11.49
C LEU A 308 -2.24 -10.58 12.83
N GLN A 309 -0.96 -10.19 12.83
CA GLN A 309 -0.34 -9.59 14.01
C GLN A 309 -0.99 -8.24 14.33
N ILE A 310 -1.14 -7.41 13.30
CA ILE A 310 -1.76 -6.08 13.30
C ILE A 310 -2.44 -5.84 11.96
N GLU A 311 -3.30 -4.82 11.87
CA GLU A 311 -4.05 -4.50 10.66
C GLU A 311 -3.18 -4.18 9.45
N ASN A 312 -1.94 -3.70 9.66
CA ASN A 312 -1.01 -3.37 8.57
C ASN A 312 -0.55 -4.61 7.78
N GLU A 313 -0.66 -5.82 8.35
CA GLU A 313 -0.32 -7.09 7.70
C GLU A 313 -1.34 -7.49 6.62
N TYR A 314 -2.55 -6.91 6.65
CA TYR A 314 -3.57 -7.21 5.66
C TYR A 314 -3.23 -6.61 4.28
N TYR A 315 -2.57 -7.38 3.42
CA TYR A 315 -2.27 -6.95 2.07
C TYR A 315 -3.54 -6.66 1.25
N ALA A 316 -3.57 -5.53 0.56
CA ALA A 316 -4.65 -5.15 -0.34
C ALA A 316 -4.13 -4.15 -1.38
N SER A 317 -4.73 -4.16 -2.58
CA SER A 317 -4.42 -3.20 -3.64
C SER A 317 -4.91 -1.77 -3.32
N ILE A 318 -5.85 -1.64 -2.39
CA ILE A 318 -6.45 -0.37 -1.97
C ILE A 318 -6.83 -0.47 -0.49
N ARG A 319 -6.52 0.55 0.30
CA ARG A 319 -6.91 0.62 1.73
C ARG A 319 -7.65 1.92 2.03
N PRO A 320 -8.81 1.87 2.72
CA PRO A 320 -9.38 3.05 3.35
C PRO A 320 -8.54 3.44 4.57
N LYS A 321 -8.25 4.72 4.75
CA LYS A 321 -7.36 5.21 5.78
C LYS A 321 -8.00 6.32 6.61
N PRO A 322 -7.83 6.31 7.95
CA PRO A 322 -8.31 7.37 8.81
C PRO A 322 -7.30 8.51 8.85
N LYS A 323 -7.70 9.64 9.43
CA LYS A 323 -6.73 10.60 9.93
C LYS A 323 -6.17 10.08 11.26
N LEU A 324 -4.84 9.94 11.35
CA LEU A 324 -4.14 9.51 12.57
C LEU A 324 -3.59 10.70 13.34
N ASN A 325 -3.64 10.61 14.67
CA ASN A 325 -2.98 11.55 15.57
C ASN A 325 -2.08 10.78 16.54
N GLY A 326 -0.80 11.13 16.61
CA GLY A 326 0.12 10.61 17.62
C GLY A 326 0.24 9.08 17.65
N ILE A 327 -0.47 8.44 18.57
CA ILE A 327 -0.39 6.99 18.87
C ILE A 327 -1.67 6.23 18.50
N ASP A 328 -2.57 6.85 17.74
CA ASP A 328 -3.81 6.22 17.27
C ASP A 328 -3.51 4.90 16.54
N LYS A 329 -4.26 3.83 16.89
CA LYS A 329 -4.22 2.60 16.09
C LYS A 329 -5.09 2.78 14.84
N PRO A 330 -4.58 2.49 13.63
CA PRO A 330 -5.34 2.68 12.39
C PRO A 330 -6.75 2.08 12.39
N LEU A 331 -6.93 0.84 12.86
CA LEU A 331 -8.24 0.20 12.83
C LEU A 331 -9.25 0.83 13.80
N GLU A 332 -8.78 1.25 14.98
CA GLU A 332 -9.58 1.95 15.98
C GLU A 332 -9.95 3.37 15.48
N ALA A 333 -9.00 4.07 14.87
CA ALA A 333 -9.23 5.40 14.29
C ALA A 333 -10.22 5.34 13.11
N LEU A 334 -10.16 4.32 12.26
CA LEU A 334 -11.17 4.08 11.21
C LEU A 334 -12.56 3.89 11.82
N SER A 335 -12.67 3.02 12.82
CA SER A 335 -13.96 2.72 13.46
C SER A 335 -14.57 3.93 14.15
N LYS A 336 -13.74 4.81 14.71
CA LYS A 336 -14.17 6.00 15.47
C LYS A 336 -14.43 7.22 14.58
N ASN A 337 -13.52 7.49 13.64
CA ASN A 337 -13.47 8.77 12.92
C ASN A 337 -13.90 8.65 11.45
N GLY A 338 -14.08 7.42 10.95
CA GLY A 338 -14.38 7.19 9.53
C GLY A 338 -13.14 7.26 8.63
N ILE A 339 -13.41 7.19 7.33
CA ILE A 339 -12.41 7.25 6.27
C ILE A 339 -12.08 8.72 5.97
N ASN A 340 -10.79 9.03 5.91
CA ASN A 340 -10.31 10.35 5.53
C ASN A 340 -9.72 10.37 4.12
N TYR A 341 -8.99 9.31 3.76
CA TYR A 341 -8.36 9.17 2.44
C TYR A 341 -8.28 7.69 2.04
N ILE A 342 -7.89 7.45 0.79
CA ILE A 342 -7.60 6.11 0.26
C ILE A 342 -6.14 6.01 -0.13
N GLU A 343 -5.58 4.82 0.06
CA GLU A 343 -4.21 4.46 -0.27
C GLU A 343 -4.24 3.38 -1.35
N LEU A 344 -3.89 3.74 -2.59
CA LEU A 344 -3.72 2.82 -3.71
C LEU A 344 -2.30 2.24 -3.67
N ARG A 345 -2.18 0.92 -3.63
CA ARG A 345 -0.91 0.21 -3.39
C ARG A 345 -0.40 -0.60 -4.58
N SER A 346 -1.07 -0.47 -5.73
CA SER A 346 -0.85 -1.31 -6.92
C SER A 346 0.11 -0.71 -7.95
N LEU A 347 0.80 0.40 -7.64
CA LEU A 347 1.76 1.02 -8.55
C LEU A 347 3.14 0.40 -8.37
N ASP A 348 3.74 0.00 -9.50
CA ASP A 348 5.13 -0.39 -9.57
C ASP A 348 6.03 0.84 -9.67
N ILE A 349 7.29 0.68 -9.29
CA ILE A 349 8.33 1.66 -9.56
C ILE A 349 8.73 1.52 -11.02
N ASN A 350 8.60 2.60 -11.79
CA ASN A 350 9.01 2.64 -13.19
C ASN A 350 10.52 2.96 -13.29
N PRO A 351 11.37 2.01 -13.71
CA PRO A 351 12.82 2.21 -13.76
C PRO A 351 13.27 3.20 -14.84
N LEU A 352 12.37 3.64 -15.73
CA LEU A 352 12.63 4.64 -16.76
C LEU A 352 12.38 6.08 -16.30
N LEU A 353 11.79 6.25 -15.11
CA LEU A 353 11.47 7.55 -14.54
C LEU A 353 12.40 7.84 -13.35
N PRO A 354 13.02 9.04 -13.27
CA PRO A 354 13.91 9.38 -12.17
C PRO A 354 13.28 9.17 -10.79
N LEU A 355 12.01 9.56 -10.61
CA LEU A 355 11.29 9.42 -9.34
C LEU A 355 10.51 8.09 -9.23
N GLY A 356 10.61 7.20 -10.22
CA GLY A 356 9.81 5.98 -10.29
C GLY A 356 8.33 6.19 -10.68
N ILE A 357 7.86 7.43 -10.72
CA ILE A 357 6.50 7.86 -11.08
C ILE A 357 6.53 9.23 -11.74
N ASP A 358 5.56 9.52 -12.60
CA ASP A 358 5.40 10.82 -13.25
C ASP A 358 4.01 11.46 -13.05
N LYS A 359 3.87 12.68 -13.55
CA LYS A 359 2.63 13.46 -13.46
C LYS A 359 1.46 12.81 -14.19
N PRO A 360 1.60 12.28 -15.43
CA PRO A 360 0.54 11.51 -16.09
C PRO A 360 -0.02 10.36 -15.26
N GLN A 361 0.80 9.66 -14.48
CA GLN A 361 0.32 8.59 -13.59
C GLN A 361 -0.50 9.10 -12.39
N ILE A 362 -0.24 10.33 -11.94
CA ILE A 362 -0.92 10.96 -10.78
C ILE A 362 -2.29 11.56 -11.16
N LEU A 363 -2.45 12.03 -12.40
CA LEU A 363 -3.60 12.84 -12.84
C LEU A 363 -4.83 12.07 -13.34
#